data_AF-A0A2A5B237-F1
#
_entry.id   AF-A0A2A5B237-F1
#
_cell.length_a   1.000
_cell.length_b   1.000
_cell.length_c   1.000
_cell.angle_alpha   90.00
_cell.angle_beta   90.00
_cell.angle_gamma   90.00
#
_symmetry.space_group_name_H-M   'P 1'
#
loop_
_entity.id
_entity.type
_entity.pdbx_description
1 polymer ?
#
loop_
_entity_poly.entity_id
_entity_poly.type
_entity_poly.pdbx_seq_one_letter_code
_entity_poly.pdbx_strand_id
1 'polypeptide(L)'
;MSVPGTPTPNPNPDAPPEAPVAPPPVAEVPPVEVAAPAQPQPPVVAEVAAPAPTTAPEDPPLTLGDLMKDPVIARELAAATKRQVDAAVDAREKELTQAQERSKMEETERLRAEKADEEGKRIKAENEASDLKIDSEFATCFFKSGVTLANPQSIDFIKAEARRTMDAEGLSMDACVADVLSKHQYLVTQPQAPAAVAQQLPEVLATTVPPAQARHTETPAAPAPQIVVDTRGMTSQEYRKYRQETHGF
;
A
#
# COMPACT_ATOMS: atom_id res chain seq x y z
N MET A 1 0.07 -45.17 38.02
CA MET A 1 1.19 -45.27 37.06
C MET A 1 0.69 -44.74 35.73
N SER A 2 1.12 -43.55 35.35
CA SER A 2 0.72 -42.89 34.11
C SER A 2 1.93 -42.14 33.57
N VAL A 3 2.27 -42.44 32.32
CA VAL A 3 3.40 -41.92 31.54
C VAL A 3 3.31 -40.40 31.33
N PRO A 4 4.43 -39.65 31.40
CA PRO A 4 4.47 -38.30 30.88
C PRO A 4 4.57 -38.33 29.34
N GLY A 5 3.59 -37.71 28.68
CA GLY A 5 3.62 -37.43 27.25
C GLY A 5 4.65 -36.36 26.92
N THR A 6 5.42 -36.60 25.87
CA THR A 6 6.26 -35.62 25.17
C THR A 6 5.42 -34.58 24.42
N PRO A 7 5.76 -33.29 24.52
CA PRO A 7 5.54 -32.34 23.43
C PRO A 7 6.88 -31.68 23.04
N THR A 8 7.37 -32.00 21.83
CA THR A 8 7.42 -31.13 20.64
C THR A 8 8.61 -30.16 20.64
N PRO A 9 9.51 -30.23 19.63
CA PRO A 9 10.72 -29.42 19.60
C PRO A 9 10.42 -27.95 19.32
N ASN A 10 11.15 -27.09 20.02
CA ASN A 10 11.19 -25.64 19.85
C ASN A 10 11.61 -25.28 18.41
N PRO A 11 11.03 -24.25 17.77
CA PRO A 11 11.51 -23.78 16.48
C PRO A 11 12.87 -23.09 16.67
N ASN A 12 13.88 -23.62 16.00
CA ASN A 12 15.24 -23.09 15.98
C ASN A 12 15.25 -21.73 15.25
N PRO A 13 15.81 -20.65 15.82
CA PRO A 13 15.86 -19.33 15.17
C PRO A 13 17.05 -19.14 14.21
N ASP A 14 17.76 -20.22 13.85
CA ASP A 14 18.99 -20.15 13.05
C ASP A 14 18.86 -20.94 11.73
N ALA A 15 18.06 -20.40 10.81
CA ALA A 15 18.11 -20.80 9.41
C ALA A 15 18.72 -19.65 8.60
N PRO A 16 19.85 -19.85 7.89
CA PRO A 16 20.42 -18.83 7.01
C PRO A 16 19.45 -18.52 5.86
N PRO A 17 19.43 -17.28 5.34
CA PRO A 17 18.53 -16.90 4.26
C PRO A 17 18.82 -17.76 3.01
N GLU A 18 17.77 -18.37 2.47
CA GLU A 18 17.81 -19.08 1.20
C GLU A 18 18.37 -18.16 0.11
N ALA A 19 19.36 -18.66 -0.64
CA ALA A 19 19.94 -17.97 -1.77
C ALA A 19 18.87 -17.69 -2.84
N PRO A 20 18.95 -16.55 -3.56
CA PRO A 20 17.98 -16.23 -4.59
C PRO A 20 18.02 -17.29 -5.70
N VAL A 21 16.84 -17.88 -5.97
CA VAL A 21 16.60 -18.80 -7.07
C VAL A 21 16.97 -18.09 -8.38
N ALA A 22 17.93 -18.67 -9.11
CA ALA A 22 18.35 -18.19 -10.42
C ALA A 22 17.17 -18.17 -11.40
N PRO A 23 17.01 -17.12 -12.23
CA PRO A 23 16.01 -17.12 -13.29
C PRO A 23 16.32 -18.21 -14.34
N PRO A 24 15.30 -18.77 -15.01
CA PRO A 24 15.50 -19.80 -16.02
C PRO A 24 16.32 -19.29 -17.21
N PRO A 25 17.07 -20.15 -17.91
CA PRO A 25 17.86 -19.75 -19.06
C PRO A 25 16.97 -19.22 -20.18
N VAL A 26 17.29 -18.02 -20.65
CA VAL A 26 16.67 -17.41 -21.83
C VAL A 26 17.00 -18.27 -23.04
N ALA A 27 15.97 -18.67 -23.78
CA ALA A 27 16.11 -19.42 -25.01
C ALA A 27 17.00 -18.65 -26.01
N GLU A 28 18.06 -19.32 -26.47
CA GLU A 28 18.98 -18.89 -27.50
C GLU A 28 18.19 -18.69 -28.81
N VAL A 29 18.03 -17.42 -29.21
CA VAL A 29 17.49 -17.07 -30.53
C VAL A 29 18.60 -17.35 -31.54
N PRO A 30 18.37 -18.16 -32.60
CA PRO A 30 19.40 -18.41 -33.60
C PRO A 30 19.80 -17.09 -34.29
N PRO A 31 21.07 -16.94 -34.69
CA PRO A 31 21.51 -15.73 -35.36
C PRO A 31 20.70 -15.55 -36.65
N VAL A 32 19.96 -14.44 -36.73
CA VAL A 32 19.41 -13.96 -37.99
C VAL A 32 20.61 -13.57 -38.85
N GLU A 33 20.84 -14.38 -39.88
CA GLU A 33 21.78 -14.13 -40.95
C GLU A 33 21.40 -12.80 -41.63
N VAL A 34 22.07 -11.71 -41.23
CA VAL A 34 21.94 -10.43 -41.93
C VAL A 34 22.64 -10.61 -43.27
N ALA A 35 21.83 -10.86 -44.30
CA ALA A 35 22.25 -10.87 -45.68
C ALA A 35 23.13 -9.64 -45.96
N ALA A 36 24.33 -9.89 -46.48
CA ALA A 36 25.24 -8.86 -46.94
C ALA A 36 24.51 -7.93 -47.93
N PRO A 37 24.73 -6.60 -47.86
CA PRO A 37 24.12 -5.69 -48.81
C PRO A 37 24.58 -6.04 -50.22
N ALA A 38 23.61 -6.15 -51.13
CA ALA A 38 23.82 -6.42 -52.54
C ALA A 38 24.90 -5.48 -53.11
N GLN A 39 25.98 -6.05 -53.63
CA GLN A 39 26.97 -5.30 -54.39
C GLN A 39 26.29 -4.64 -55.60
N PRO A 40 26.48 -3.34 -55.85
CA PRO A 40 26.05 -2.74 -57.10
C PRO A 40 26.85 -3.37 -58.24
N GLN A 41 26.15 -3.95 -59.22
CA GLN A 41 26.78 -4.45 -60.44
C GLN A 41 27.52 -3.30 -61.14
N PRO A 42 28.77 -3.51 -61.62
CA PRO A 42 29.42 -2.52 -62.46
C PRO A 42 28.71 -2.47 -63.83
N PRO A 43 28.63 -1.28 -64.46
CA PRO A 43 28.06 -1.18 -65.80
C PRO A 43 28.92 -1.95 -66.79
N VAL A 44 28.27 -2.69 -67.69
CA VAL A 44 28.89 -3.36 -68.83
C VAL A 44 29.49 -2.28 -69.73
N VAL A 45 30.82 -2.10 -69.67
CA VAL A 45 31.55 -1.29 -70.63
C VAL A 45 32.07 -2.24 -71.71
N ALA A 46 31.65 -1.97 -72.94
CA ALA A 46 32.05 -2.69 -74.13
C ALA A 46 33.57 -2.74 -74.27
N GLU A 47 34.06 -3.94 -74.57
CA GLU A 47 35.41 -4.24 -75.00
C GLU A 47 35.78 -3.39 -76.23
N VAL A 48 36.75 -2.49 -76.08
CA VAL A 48 37.41 -1.83 -77.20
C VAL A 48 38.90 -2.14 -77.11
N ALA A 49 39.39 -2.68 -78.22
CA ALA A 49 40.70 -3.23 -78.45
C ALA A 49 41.88 -2.37 -77.95
N ALA A 50 42.86 -3.06 -77.38
CA ALA A 50 44.19 -2.53 -77.10
C ALA A 50 44.91 -2.09 -78.39
N PRO A 51 45.75 -1.05 -78.30
CA PRO A 51 47.01 -1.01 -79.01
C PRO A 51 48.20 -1.14 -78.02
N ALA A 52 49.22 -1.86 -78.48
CA ALA A 52 50.44 -2.23 -77.75
C ALA A 52 51.41 -1.03 -77.54
N PRO A 53 52.52 -1.21 -76.80
CA PRO A 53 52.98 -0.27 -75.76
C PRO A 53 53.91 0.85 -76.29
N THR A 54 53.86 2.00 -75.63
CA THR A 54 54.94 3.00 -75.68
C THR A 54 55.68 2.98 -74.34
N THR A 55 56.90 2.47 -74.37
CA THR A 55 57.87 2.47 -73.26
C THR A 55 58.21 3.90 -72.82
N ALA A 56 57.76 4.26 -71.62
CA ALA A 56 58.42 5.25 -70.77
C ALA A 56 58.91 4.51 -69.51
N PRO A 57 60.03 4.90 -68.89
CA PRO A 57 60.51 4.24 -67.68
C PRO A 57 59.53 4.55 -66.55
N GLU A 58 58.64 3.59 -66.24
CA GLU A 58 57.84 3.64 -65.04
C GLU A 58 58.78 3.45 -63.85
N ASP A 59 58.94 4.50 -63.04
CA ASP A 59 59.39 4.33 -61.66
C ASP A 59 58.50 3.24 -61.02
N PRO A 60 59.08 2.26 -60.33
CA PRO A 60 58.31 1.16 -59.77
C PRO A 60 57.23 1.72 -58.83
N PRO A 61 56.01 1.15 -58.84
CA PRO A 61 54.94 1.62 -57.95
C PRO A 61 55.43 1.47 -56.52
N LEU A 62 55.53 2.60 -55.81
CA LEU A 62 55.85 2.64 -54.38
C LEU A 62 54.90 1.67 -53.68
N THR A 63 55.46 0.58 -53.15
CA THR A 63 54.65 -0.43 -52.47
C THR A 63 54.09 0.18 -51.18
N LEU A 64 52.94 -0.30 -50.70
CA LEU A 64 52.40 0.12 -49.38
C LEU A 64 53.44 -0.02 -48.25
N GLY A 65 54.39 -0.96 -48.41
CA GLY A 65 55.53 -1.15 -47.54
C GLY A 65 56.61 -0.07 -47.62
N ASP A 66 56.69 0.71 -48.70
CA ASP A 66 57.58 1.89 -48.80
C ASP A 66 56.92 3.17 -48.29
N LEU A 67 55.60 3.32 -48.45
CA LEU A 67 54.84 4.40 -47.81
C LEU A 67 54.88 4.33 -46.27
N MET A 68 54.89 3.12 -45.71
CA MET A 68 54.99 2.89 -44.26
C MET A 68 56.39 3.13 -43.68
N LYS A 69 57.42 3.25 -44.53
CA LYS A 69 58.79 3.64 -44.13
C LYS A 69 59.02 5.14 -44.25
N ASP A 70 58.07 5.88 -44.82
CA ASP A 70 58.14 7.34 -44.87
C ASP A 70 58.00 7.90 -43.45
N PRO A 71 59.02 8.64 -42.94
CA PRO A 71 58.99 9.20 -41.59
C PRO A 71 57.81 10.16 -41.36
N VAL A 72 57.26 10.77 -42.41
CA VAL A 72 56.10 11.66 -42.31
C VAL A 72 54.83 10.85 -42.06
N ILE A 73 54.61 9.78 -42.83
CA ILE A 73 53.43 8.91 -42.69
C ILE A 73 53.46 8.15 -41.37
N ALA A 74 54.62 7.65 -40.96
CA ALA A 74 54.80 7.02 -39.66
C ALA A 74 54.47 7.98 -38.49
N ARG A 75 54.86 9.26 -38.62
CA ARG A 75 54.57 10.28 -37.61
C ARG A 75 53.09 10.66 -37.58
N GLU A 76 52.43 10.75 -38.73
CA GLU A 76 50.98 11.00 -38.79
C GLU A 76 50.16 9.84 -38.23
N LEU A 77 50.54 8.60 -38.54
CA LEU A 77 49.88 7.41 -37.98
C LEU A 77 50.06 7.31 -36.46
N ALA A 78 51.25 7.64 -35.95
CA ALA A 78 51.50 7.72 -34.52
C ALA A 78 50.68 8.84 -33.85
N ALA A 79 50.55 10.00 -34.51
CA ALA A 79 49.73 11.11 -34.01
C ALA A 79 48.23 10.77 -34.04
N ALA A 80 47.75 10.08 -35.07
CA ALA A 80 46.37 9.63 -35.18
C ALA A 80 46.04 8.59 -34.11
N THR A 81 46.91 7.60 -33.92
CA THR A 81 46.79 6.59 -32.85
C THR A 81 46.80 7.25 -31.48
N LYS A 82 47.69 8.22 -31.23
CA LYS A 82 47.73 8.95 -29.97
C LYS A 82 46.43 9.70 -29.70
N ARG A 83 45.90 10.44 -30.70
CA ARG A 83 44.60 11.14 -30.57
C ARG A 83 43.45 10.17 -30.30
N GLN A 84 43.46 8.98 -30.89
CA GLN A 84 42.43 7.98 -30.67
C GLN A 84 42.50 7.40 -29.25
N VAL A 85 43.71 7.14 -28.73
CA VAL A 85 43.91 6.69 -27.35
C VAL A 85 43.50 7.78 -26.36
N ASP A 86 43.94 9.02 -26.58
CA ASP A 86 43.58 10.16 -25.71
C ASP A 86 42.05 10.36 -25.67
N ALA A 87 41.38 10.31 -26.83
CA ALA A 87 39.92 10.42 -26.89
C ALA A 87 39.18 9.24 -26.21
N ALA A 88 39.73 8.02 -26.31
CA ALA A 88 39.16 6.85 -25.64
C ALA A 88 39.32 6.92 -24.11
N VAL A 89 40.45 7.45 -23.63
CA VAL A 89 40.69 7.68 -22.20
C VAL A 89 39.74 8.75 -21.67
N ASP A 90 39.62 9.89 -22.36
CA ASP A 90 38.70 10.96 -21.98
C ASP A 90 37.24 10.50 -21.96
N ALA A 91 36.84 9.68 -22.93
CA ALA A 91 35.48 9.11 -22.98
C ALA A 91 35.22 8.19 -21.77
N ARG A 92 36.18 7.32 -21.46
CA ARG A 92 36.09 6.40 -20.32
C ARG A 92 36.08 7.15 -18.97
N GLU A 93 36.85 8.21 -18.84
CA GLU A 93 36.88 9.03 -17.62
C GLU A 93 35.55 9.77 -17.42
N LYS A 94 34.95 10.31 -18.49
CA LYS A 94 33.61 10.92 -18.45
C LYS A 94 32.53 9.91 -18.10
N GLU A 95 32.59 8.70 -18.63
CA GLU A 95 31.63 7.65 -18.29
C GLU A 95 31.75 7.24 -16.82
N LEU A 96 32.98 7.09 -16.31
CA LEU A 96 33.22 6.72 -14.92
C LEU A 96 32.76 7.80 -13.93
N THR A 97 33.04 9.06 -14.23
CA THR A 97 32.56 10.20 -13.42
C THR A 97 31.03 10.30 -13.46
N GLN A 98 30.42 10.14 -14.63
CA GLN A 98 28.96 10.12 -14.77
C GLN A 98 28.33 8.94 -14.01
N ALA A 99 28.95 7.76 -14.02
CA ALA A 99 28.48 6.62 -13.24
C ALA A 99 28.57 6.88 -11.73
N GLN A 100 29.67 7.50 -11.26
CA GLN A 100 29.81 7.89 -9.86
C GLN A 100 28.78 8.94 -9.44
N GLU A 101 28.50 9.94 -10.29
CA GLU A 101 27.47 10.95 -10.02
C GLU A 101 26.08 10.33 -9.93
N ARG A 102 25.73 9.42 -10.85
CA ARG A 102 24.46 8.68 -10.80
C ARG A 102 24.34 7.85 -9.52
N SER A 103 25.39 7.13 -9.14
CA SER A 103 25.41 6.33 -7.92
C SER A 103 25.24 7.19 -6.66
N LYS A 104 25.88 8.36 -6.60
CA LYS A 104 25.69 9.32 -5.50
C LYS A 104 24.26 9.86 -5.45
N MET A 105 23.68 10.21 -6.61
CA MET A 105 22.31 10.69 -6.69
C MET A 105 21.32 9.62 -6.20
N GLU A 106 21.47 8.38 -6.66
CA GLU A 106 20.64 7.25 -6.23
C GLU A 106 20.75 6.98 -4.72
N GLU A 107 21.97 7.03 -4.16
CA GLU A 107 22.18 6.87 -2.72
C GLU A 107 21.52 8.01 -1.92
N THR A 108 21.63 9.26 -2.38
CA THR A 108 20.97 10.40 -1.72
C THR A 108 19.45 10.32 -1.78
N GLU A 109 18.89 9.83 -2.90
CA GLU A 109 17.46 9.63 -3.05
C GLU A 109 16.95 8.50 -2.15
N ARG A 110 17.69 7.39 -2.08
CA ARG A 110 17.39 6.29 -1.15
C ARG A 110 17.39 6.76 0.30
N LEU A 111 18.42 7.50 0.72
CA LEU A 111 18.51 8.05 2.08
C LEU A 111 17.41 9.07 2.38
N ARG A 112 16.98 9.86 1.37
CA ARG A 112 15.84 10.77 1.53
C ARG A 112 14.54 10.01 1.72
N ALA A 113 14.29 8.98 0.92
CA ALA A 113 13.11 8.14 1.04
C ALA A 113 13.05 7.43 2.40
N GLU A 114 14.17 6.86 2.85
CA GLU A 114 14.27 6.21 4.15
C GLU A 114 13.96 7.18 5.30
N LYS A 115 14.49 8.41 5.26
CA LYS A 115 14.16 9.45 6.26
C LYS A 115 12.69 9.86 6.23
N ALA A 116 12.10 9.99 5.04
CA ALA A 116 10.68 10.31 4.91
C ALA A 116 9.78 9.22 5.51
N ASP A 117 10.16 7.95 5.32
CA ASP A 117 9.44 6.81 5.91
C ASP A 117 9.58 6.78 7.44
N GLU A 118 10.76 7.07 7.98
CA GLU A 118 10.97 7.16 9.43
C GLU A 118 10.23 8.33 10.06
N GLU A 119 10.24 9.50 9.41
CA GLU A 119 9.49 10.68 9.86
C GLU A 119 7.98 10.42 9.84
N GLY A 120 7.47 9.79 8.76
CA GLY A 120 6.08 9.37 8.67
C GLY A 120 5.67 8.40 9.80
N LYS A 121 6.54 7.43 10.12
CA LYS A 121 6.33 6.51 11.27
C LYS A 121 6.32 7.26 12.59
N ARG A 122 7.22 8.23 12.79
CA ARG A 122 7.28 9.05 14.00
C ARG A 122 6.02 9.88 14.19
N ILE A 123 5.57 10.58 13.14
CA ILE A 123 4.34 11.40 13.19
C ILE A 123 3.14 10.51 13.50
N LYS A 124 3.05 9.33 12.87
CA LYS A 124 1.97 8.38 13.14
C LYS A 124 1.96 7.93 14.62
N ALA A 125 3.13 7.58 15.17
CA ALA A 125 3.25 7.19 16.57
C ALA A 125 2.89 8.34 17.53
N GLU A 126 3.26 9.58 17.20
CA GLU A 126 2.92 10.77 17.98
C GLU A 126 1.41 11.06 17.98
N ASN A 127 0.76 10.91 16.83
CA ASN A 127 -0.68 11.03 16.71
C ASN A 127 -1.41 9.94 17.50
N GLU A 128 -0.96 8.68 17.39
CA GLU A 128 -1.51 7.56 18.17
C GLU A 128 -1.36 7.79 19.69
N ALA A 129 -0.20 8.28 20.13
CA ALA A 129 0.01 8.62 21.54
C ALA A 129 -0.89 9.78 22.01
N SER A 130 -1.07 10.79 21.16
CA SER A 130 -1.97 11.92 21.46
C SER A 130 -3.42 11.47 21.54
N ASP A 131 -3.86 10.59 20.63
CA ASP A 131 -5.20 10.02 20.65
C ASP A 131 -5.46 9.18 21.92
N LEU A 132 -4.49 8.36 22.33
CA LEU A 132 -4.58 7.60 23.58
C LEU A 132 -4.68 8.51 24.81
N LYS A 133 -3.96 9.63 24.81
CA LYS A 133 -4.03 10.62 25.88
C LYS A 133 -5.42 11.26 25.95
N ILE A 134 -5.95 11.72 24.81
CA ILE A 134 -7.28 12.30 24.71
C ILE A 134 -8.35 11.30 25.16
N ASP A 135 -8.19 10.02 24.81
CA ASP A 135 -9.09 8.94 25.24
C ASP A 135 -9.08 8.72 26.75
N SER A 136 -7.89 8.71 27.35
CA SER A 136 -7.73 8.61 28.80
C SER A 136 -8.34 9.81 29.52
N GLU A 137 -8.14 11.02 28.98
CA GLU A 137 -8.72 12.25 29.53
C GLU A 137 -10.25 12.24 29.43
N PHE A 138 -10.80 11.83 28.28
CA PHE A 138 -12.24 11.64 28.09
C PHE A 138 -12.81 10.67 29.13
N ALA A 139 -12.22 9.47 29.26
CA ALA A 139 -12.69 8.48 30.22
C ALA A 139 -12.68 9.02 31.65
N THR A 140 -11.61 9.70 32.04
CA THR A 140 -11.49 10.30 33.37
C THR A 140 -12.55 11.37 33.63
N CYS A 141 -12.76 12.30 32.68
CA CYS A 141 -13.78 13.34 32.81
C CYS A 141 -15.19 12.75 32.83
N PHE A 142 -15.45 11.77 31.97
CA PHE A 142 -16.73 11.08 31.90
C PHE A 142 -17.05 10.35 33.20
N PHE A 143 -16.12 9.57 33.77
CA PHE A 143 -16.36 8.90 35.06
C PHE A 143 -16.49 9.88 36.22
N LYS A 144 -15.73 10.99 36.21
CA LYS A 144 -15.85 12.05 37.21
C LYS A 144 -17.22 12.73 37.20
N SER A 145 -17.88 12.81 36.04
CA SER A 145 -19.23 13.38 35.92
C SER A 145 -20.30 12.59 36.68
N GLY A 146 -20.04 11.31 37.00
CA GLY A 146 -20.98 10.45 37.72
C GLY A 146 -22.25 10.12 36.94
N VAL A 147 -22.27 10.37 35.63
CA VAL A 147 -23.43 10.21 34.77
C VAL A 147 -23.62 8.76 34.34
N THR A 148 -24.84 8.24 34.52
CA THR A 148 -25.25 6.94 34.00
C THR A 148 -25.95 7.12 32.66
N LEU A 149 -25.47 6.44 31.62
CA LEU A 149 -26.07 6.55 30.30
C LEU A 149 -27.26 5.62 30.15
N ALA A 150 -28.28 6.09 29.44
CA ALA A 150 -29.46 5.30 29.07
C ALA A 150 -29.10 4.17 28.10
N ASN A 151 -28.10 4.41 27.24
CA ASN A 151 -27.54 3.41 26.33
C ASN A 151 -26.01 3.41 26.42
N PRO A 152 -25.35 2.29 26.74
CA PRO A 152 -23.89 2.21 26.79
C PRO A 152 -23.21 2.54 25.45
N GLN A 153 -23.88 2.31 24.31
CA GLN A 153 -23.34 2.66 22.99
C GLN A 153 -23.30 4.17 22.72
N SER A 154 -23.93 4.99 23.55
CA SER A 154 -23.86 6.45 23.41
C SER A 154 -22.53 7.05 23.85
N ILE A 155 -21.66 6.27 24.52
CA ILE A 155 -20.31 6.71 24.90
C ILE A 155 -19.50 7.15 23.69
N ASP A 156 -19.55 6.38 22.58
CA ASP A 156 -18.81 6.69 21.36
C ASP A 156 -19.29 7.99 20.71
N PHE A 157 -20.60 8.25 20.77
CA PHE A 157 -21.19 9.51 20.33
C PHE A 157 -20.70 10.68 21.17
N ILE A 158 -20.77 10.56 22.51
CA ILE A 158 -20.33 11.61 23.43
C ILE A 158 -18.84 11.89 23.24
N LYS A 159 -18.03 10.85 23.05
CA LYS A 159 -16.60 10.95 22.78
C LYS A 159 -16.31 11.67 21.46
N ALA A 160 -17.01 11.30 20.39
CA ALA A 160 -16.84 11.93 19.08
C ALA A 160 -17.24 13.42 19.10
N GLU A 161 -18.38 13.73 19.73
CA GLU A 161 -18.87 15.10 19.81
C GLU A 161 -18.03 15.96 20.77
N ALA A 162 -17.51 15.38 21.87
CA ALA A 162 -16.57 16.05 22.77
C ALA A 162 -15.24 16.37 22.09
N ARG A 163 -14.71 15.46 21.26
CA ARG A 163 -13.52 15.73 20.44
C ARG A 163 -13.77 16.86 19.44
N ARG A 164 -14.92 16.82 18.76
CA ARG A 164 -15.30 17.85 17.78
C ARG A 164 -15.42 19.24 18.41
N THR A 165 -16.01 19.33 19.61
CA THR A 165 -16.14 20.59 20.35
C THR A 165 -14.80 21.06 20.90
N MET A 166 -13.93 20.16 21.35
CA MET A 166 -12.56 20.48 21.75
C MET A 166 -11.75 21.10 20.58
N ASP A 167 -11.85 20.53 19.38
CA ASP A 167 -11.16 21.05 18.19
C ASP A 167 -11.75 22.37 17.68
N ALA A 168 -13.07 22.57 17.82
CA ALA A 168 -13.76 23.76 17.32
C ALA A 168 -13.65 24.97 18.27
N GLU A 169 -13.77 24.74 19.58
CA GLU A 169 -13.89 25.80 20.58
C GLU A 169 -12.63 25.93 21.45
N GLY A 170 -11.68 24.99 21.36
CA GLY A 170 -10.46 24.99 22.16
C GLY A 170 -10.70 24.82 23.66
N LEU A 171 -11.85 24.27 24.03
CA LEU A 171 -12.26 24.04 25.41
C LEU A 171 -11.57 22.80 25.99
N SER A 172 -11.52 22.71 27.33
CA SER A 172 -11.03 21.50 27.99
C SER A 172 -12.00 20.32 27.75
N MET A 173 -11.46 19.09 27.79
CA MET A 173 -12.26 17.88 27.65
C MET A 173 -13.42 17.81 28.67
N ASP A 174 -13.20 18.26 29.92
CA ASP A 174 -14.22 18.30 30.97
C ASP A 174 -15.40 19.23 30.59
N ALA A 175 -15.09 20.41 30.04
CA ALA A 175 -16.10 21.36 29.58
C ALA A 175 -16.87 20.83 28.36
N CYS A 176 -16.16 20.19 27.42
CA CYS A 176 -16.78 19.59 26.23
C CYS A 176 -17.73 18.44 26.60
N VAL A 177 -17.32 17.54 27.50
CA VAL A 177 -18.17 16.44 27.97
C VAL A 177 -19.41 16.99 28.69
N ALA A 178 -19.25 18.00 29.56
CA ALA A 178 -20.38 18.63 30.25
C ALA A 178 -21.35 19.31 29.26
N ASP A 179 -20.82 20.03 28.27
CA ASP A 179 -21.62 20.68 27.24
C ASP A 179 -22.41 19.67 26.39
N VAL A 180 -21.76 18.61 25.91
CA VAL A 180 -22.41 17.53 25.15
C VAL A 180 -23.51 16.85 25.98
N LEU A 181 -23.24 16.53 27.24
CA LEU A 181 -24.25 15.94 28.14
C LEU A 181 -25.42 16.90 28.39
N SER A 182 -25.15 18.21 28.46
CA SER A 182 -26.20 19.22 28.64
C SER A 182 -27.10 19.39 27.41
N LYS A 183 -26.52 19.30 26.20
CA LYS A 183 -27.22 19.35 24.92
C LYS A 183 -28.00 18.06 24.65
N HIS A 184 -27.50 16.93 25.14
CA HIS A 184 -28.05 15.59 24.89
C HIS A 184 -28.57 14.92 26.16
N GLN A 185 -29.47 15.58 26.90
CA GLN A 185 -30.02 15.06 28.16
C GLN A 185 -30.72 13.69 28.02
N TYR A 186 -31.24 13.35 26.84
CA TYR A 186 -31.86 12.05 26.56
C TYR A 186 -30.88 10.88 26.62
N LEU A 187 -29.57 11.14 26.58
CA LEU A 187 -28.54 10.11 26.73
C LEU A 187 -28.31 9.72 28.18
N VAL A 188 -28.78 10.51 29.15
CA VAL A 188 -28.59 10.30 30.58
C VAL A 188 -29.81 9.61 31.19
N THR A 189 -29.59 8.55 31.96
CA THR A 189 -30.63 7.94 32.78
C THR A 189 -30.91 8.88 33.94
N GLN A 190 -32.05 9.57 33.93
CA GLN A 190 -32.49 10.27 35.13
C GLN A 190 -32.76 9.25 36.23
N PRO A 191 -32.38 9.52 37.50
CA PRO A 191 -32.79 8.68 38.61
C PRO A 191 -34.31 8.65 38.66
N GLN A 192 -34.89 7.51 38.30
CA GLN A 192 -36.32 7.27 38.40
C GLN A 192 -36.68 7.36 39.89
N ALA A 193 -37.45 8.38 40.27
CA ALA A 193 -38.00 8.47 41.62
C ALA A 193 -38.69 7.13 41.95
N PRO A 194 -38.51 6.58 43.16
CA PRO A 194 -39.06 5.27 43.50
C PRO A 194 -40.57 5.30 43.23
N ALA A 195 -41.02 4.40 42.36
CA ALA A 195 -42.42 4.21 42.07
C ALA A 195 -43.16 4.02 43.39
N ALA A 196 -43.97 5.00 43.78
CA ALA A 196 -44.87 4.86 44.90
C ALA A 196 -45.76 3.64 44.60
N VAL A 197 -45.61 2.60 45.43
CA VAL A 197 -46.44 1.40 45.40
C VAL A 197 -47.88 1.85 45.62
N ALA A 198 -48.65 1.98 44.54
CA ALA A 198 -50.09 2.18 44.63
C ALA A 198 -50.69 0.93 45.29
N GLN A 199 -51.09 1.06 46.55
CA GLN A 199 -51.89 0.06 47.24
C GLN A 199 -53.21 -0.11 46.49
N GLN A 200 -53.34 -1.15 45.68
CA GLN A 200 -54.63 -1.60 45.16
C GLN A 200 -55.38 -2.34 46.29
N LEU A 201 -56.42 -1.70 46.82
CA LEU A 201 -57.48 -2.34 47.59
C LEU A 201 -58.37 -3.17 46.64
N PRO A 202 -58.77 -4.40 46.98
CA PRO A 202 -59.68 -5.19 46.17
C PRO A 202 -61.13 -4.84 46.55
N GLU A 203 -61.88 -4.22 45.63
CA GLU A 203 -63.33 -4.09 45.76
C GLU A 203 -64.02 -5.09 44.83
N VAL A 204 -64.72 -6.04 45.45
CA VAL A 204 -65.54 -7.07 44.82
C VAL A 204 -66.97 -6.56 44.81
N LEU A 205 -67.64 -6.54 43.65
CA LEU A 205 -69.10 -6.69 43.55
C LEU A 205 -69.53 -7.08 42.13
N ALA A 206 -70.53 -7.95 42.06
CA ALA A 206 -70.80 -8.86 40.96
C ALA A 206 -72.07 -8.52 40.14
N THR A 207 -72.12 -9.11 38.94
CA THR A 207 -73.33 -9.67 38.26
C THR A 207 -74.24 -8.74 37.44
N THR A 208 -74.18 -8.84 36.10
CA THR A 208 -75.22 -9.41 35.18
C THR A 208 -74.97 -9.03 33.71
N VAL A 209 -75.31 -9.96 32.80
CA VAL A 209 -75.25 -9.97 31.31
C VAL A 209 -76.63 -10.52 30.85
N PRO A 210 -77.20 -10.41 29.60
CA PRO A 210 -76.85 -9.78 28.28
C PRO A 210 -78.08 -9.01 27.64
N PRO A 211 -78.25 -8.78 26.29
CA PRO A 211 -77.35 -8.94 25.12
C PRO A 211 -77.23 -7.75 24.12
N ALA A 212 -76.22 -7.90 23.24
CA ALA A 212 -76.13 -7.46 21.85
C ALA A 212 -75.97 -5.96 21.55
N GLN A 213 -74.74 -5.57 21.20
CA GLN A 213 -74.44 -5.06 19.85
C GLN A 213 -72.93 -5.11 19.57
N ALA A 214 -72.61 -5.61 18.38
CA ALA A 214 -71.27 -5.88 17.89
C ALA A 214 -70.35 -4.66 17.93
N ARG A 215 -69.19 -4.79 18.59
CA ARG A 215 -67.99 -4.02 18.26
C ARG A 215 -66.77 -4.93 18.37
N HIS A 216 -65.98 -4.89 17.32
CA HIS A 216 -64.85 -5.74 17.01
C HIS A 216 -63.83 -5.79 18.14
N THR A 217 -63.56 -6.99 18.65
CA THR A 217 -62.32 -7.30 19.36
C THR A 217 -61.23 -7.55 18.32
N GLU A 218 -60.36 -6.57 18.08
CA GLU A 218 -59.04 -6.85 17.50
C GLU A 218 -58.20 -7.52 18.59
N THR A 219 -58.05 -8.83 18.47
CA THR A 219 -57.01 -9.62 19.11
C THR A 219 -55.64 -8.97 18.81
N PRO A 220 -54.78 -8.69 19.80
CA PRO A 220 -53.40 -8.34 19.50
C PRO A 220 -52.76 -9.52 18.78
N ALA A 221 -52.44 -9.33 17.50
CA ALA A 221 -51.71 -10.32 16.72
C ALA A 221 -50.40 -10.65 17.44
N ALA A 222 -50.17 -11.94 17.69
CA ALA A 222 -48.89 -12.43 18.14
C ALA A 222 -47.78 -11.89 17.22
N PRO A 223 -46.67 -11.33 17.75
CA PRO A 223 -45.57 -10.93 16.90
C PRO A 223 -45.03 -12.16 16.18
N ALA A 224 -44.86 -12.04 14.85
CA ALA A 224 -44.32 -13.09 14.00
C ALA A 224 -42.97 -13.59 14.57
N PRO A 225 -42.64 -14.89 14.43
CA PRO A 225 -41.38 -15.43 14.93
C PRO A 225 -40.21 -14.72 14.23
N GLN A 226 -39.47 -13.91 14.98
CA GLN A 226 -38.17 -13.42 14.53
C GLN A 226 -37.24 -14.63 14.51
N ILE A 227 -36.94 -15.12 13.30
CA ILE A 227 -35.92 -16.15 13.11
C ILE A 227 -34.57 -15.48 13.41
N VAL A 228 -34.12 -15.58 14.65
CA VAL A 228 -32.78 -15.19 15.06
C VAL A 228 -31.83 -16.24 14.48
N VAL A 229 -31.22 -15.92 13.34
CA VAL A 229 -30.17 -16.75 12.75
C VAL A 229 -28.90 -16.53 13.57
N ASP A 230 -28.41 -17.59 14.23
CA ASP A 230 -27.17 -17.54 14.99
C ASP A 230 -25.97 -17.45 14.04
N THR A 231 -25.50 -16.23 13.80
CA THR A 231 -24.33 -15.96 12.94
C THR A 231 -23.02 -16.34 13.61
N ARG A 232 -23.02 -16.71 14.91
CA ARG A 232 -21.79 -16.99 15.67
C ARG A 232 -21.21 -18.38 15.38
N GLY A 233 -22.04 -19.30 14.86
CA GLY A 233 -21.64 -20.62 14.41
C GLY A 233 -21.40 -20.75 12.90
N MET A 234 -21.59 -19.67 12.12
CA MET A 234 -21.48 -19.72 10.67
C MET A 234 -20.03 -19.73 10.20
N THR A 235 -19.75 -20.54 9.20
CA THR A 235 -18.47 -20.46 8.47
C THR A 235 -18.42 -19.18 7.63
N SER A 236 -17.21 -18.72 7.28
CA SER A 236 -17.01 -17.47 6.54
C SER A 236 -17.67 -17.42 5.15
N GLN A 237 -18.04 -18.58 4.57
CA GLN A 237 -18.82 -18.65 3.33
C GLN A 237 -20.33 -18.49 3.58
N GLU A 238 -20.85 -19.11 4.64
CA GLU A 238 -22.27 -19.01 5.02
C GLU A 238 -22.64 -17.59 5.45
N TYR A 239 -21.76 -16.93 6.21
CA TYR A 239 -21.97 -15.53 6.60
C TYR A 239 -22.01 -14.58 5.39
N ARG A 240 -21.17 -14.82 4.37
CA ARG A 240 -21.19 -14.03 3.14
C ARG A 240 -22.50 -14.20 2.36
N LYS A 241 -22.97 -15.44 2.23
CA LYS A 241 -24.25 -15.74 1.57
C LYS A 241 -25.42 -15.13 2.35
N TYR A 242 -25.44 -15.29 3.67
CA TYR A 242 -26.46 -14.69 4.54
C TYR A 242 -26.51 -13.18 4.36
N ARG A 243 -25.36 -12.49 4.37
CA ARG A 243 -25.26 -11.04 4.16
C ARG A 243 -25.76 -10.62 2.78
N GLN A 244 -25.49 -11.41 1.74
CA GLN A 244 -25.95 -11.14 0.38
C GLN A 244 -27.47 -11.29 0.25
N GLU A 245 -28.05 -12.31 0.88
CA GLU A 245 -29.51 -12.56 0.87
C GLU A 245 -30.29 -11.57 1.75
N THR A 246 -29.73 -11.12 2.87
CA THR A 246 -30.41 -10.20 3.81
C THR A 246 -30.19 -8.72 3.51
N HIS A 247 -29.02 -8.34 2.97
CA HIS A 247 -28.65 -6.93 2.77
C HIS A 247 -28.39 -6.57 1.30
N GLY A 248 -28.46 -7.51 0.35
CA GLY A 248 -28.51 -7.22 -1.08
C GLY A 248 -27.26 -6.56 -1.69
N PHE A 249 -26.06 -6.94 -1.24
CA PHE A 249 -24.78 -6.48 -1.81
C PHE A 249 -24.23 -7.44 -2.88
#